data_AF-A0A0N4ZR08-F1
#
_entry.id   AF-A0A0N4ZR08-F1
#
_cell.length_a   1.000
_cell.length_b   1.000
_cell.length_c   1.000
_cell.angle_alpha   90.00
_cell.angle_beta   90.00
_cell.angle_gamma   90.00
#
_symmetry.space_group_name_H-M   'P 1'
#
loop_
_entity.id
_entity.type
_entity.pdbx_description
1 polymer ?
#
loop_
_entity_poly.entity_id
_entity_poly.type
_entity_poly.pdbx_seq_one_letter_code
_entity_poly.pdbx_strand_id
1 'polypeptide(L)'
;MSLIQSQDPLYFFGEEYRVYFNLVHIINAFKAIIGSDFAKLVFETVILANSWGYFGVISLIHVTVGLFFIFLSILSVYKERYILIIPLVILKFAELFIYISTIILLGILLCIGSSGKKWLRKLLLWKLRRLEYPDLNIFPYLLILMNILFIATNFHTLFITIKTIYYYKQKAMSEYLYRRRKILASFL
;
A
#
# COMPACT_ATOMS: atom_id res chain seq x y z
N MET A 1 3.29 46.32 -14.56
CA MET A 1 3.10 45.10 -15.38
C MET A 1 3.53 43.92 -14.53
N SER A 2 2.69 42.91 -14.44
CA SER A 2 2.54 41.96 -13.34
C SER A 2 3.78 41.10 -13.02
N LEU A 3 4.30 41.24 -11.78
CA LEU A 3 5.08 40.20 -11.13
C LEU A 3 4.12 39.09 -10.67
N ILE A 4 3.85 38.13 -11.54
CA ILE A 4 3.35 36.82 -11.10
C ILE A 4 4.56 36.10 -10.51
N GLN A 5 4.89 36.41 -9.26
CA GLN A 5 5.70 35.51 -8.44
C GLN A 5 4.78 34.36 -8.03
N SER A 6 4.82 33.27 -8.80
CA SER A 6 4.35 31.95 -8.39
C SER A 6 5.34 31.35 -7.37
N GLN A 7 5.63 32.08 -6.30
CA GLN A 7 6.45 31.59 -5.20
C GLN A 7 5.50 31.21 -4.08
N ASP A 8 5.20 29.92 -3.94
CA ASP A 8 4.75 29.35 -2.67
C ASP A 8 5.85 29.68 -1.63
N PRO A 9 5.68 30.67 -0.74
CA PRO A 9 6.74 31.11 0.15
C PRO A 9 6.50 30.47 1.51
N LEU A 10 6.41 29.15 1.53
CA LEU A 10 6.49 28.38 2.76
C LEU A 10 7.71 27.46 2.65
N TYR A 11 8.87 28.09 2.51
CA TYR A 11 10.15 27.46 2.84
C TYR A 11 10.11 27.14 4.34
N PHE A 12 9.86 25.87 4.66
CA PHE A 12 9.76 25.38 6.02
C PHE A 12 11.14 25.03 6.53
N PHE A 13 11.55 25.63 7.65
CA PHE A 13 12.63 25.08 8.47
C PHE A 13 12.31 23.61 8.80
N GLY A 14 13.19 22.68 8.40
CA GLY A 14 13.06 21.23 8.64
C GLY A 14 12.81 20.34 7.41
N GLU A 15 13.34 20.67 6.23
CA GLU A 15 13.18 19.84 5.02
C GLU A 15 13.72 18.41 5.17
N GLU A 16 14.64 18.14 6.11
CA GLU A 16 15.16 16.79 6.38
C GLU A 16 14.06 15.78 6.72
N TYR A 17 12.97 16.22 7.38
CA TYR A 17 11.82 15.34 7.69
C TYR A 17 10.95 15.02 6.47
N ARG A 18 11.16 15.70 5.35
CA ARG A 18 10.37 15.59 4.11
C ARG A 18 10.99 14.64 3.10
N VAL A 19 12.16 14.08 3.39
CA VAL A 19 12.90 13.26 2.43
C VAL A 19 12.86 11.78 2.83
N TYR A 20 12.50 10.95 1.87
CA TYR A 20 12.66 9.50 1.93
C TYR A 20 14.12 9.16 1.65
N PHE A 21 14.81 8.63 2.68
CA PHE A 21 16.24 8.31 2.67
C PHE A 21 17.15 9.45 2.18
N ASN A 22 16.79 10.72 2.43
CA ASN A 22 17.53 11.89 1.95
C ASN A 22 17.68 12.00 0.41
N LEU A 23 16.91 11.21 -0.36
CA LEU A 23 16.99 11.19 -1.82
C LEU A 23 15.74 11.78 -2.51
N VAL A 24 14.54 11.47 -2.02
CA VAL A 24 13.28 11.83 -2.71
C VAL A 24 12.28 12.45 -1.75
N HIS A 25 11.59 13.51 -2.17
CA HIS A 25 10.52 14.11 -1.37
C HIS A 25 9.40 13.08 -1.09
N ILE A 26 8.91 13.04 0.15
CA ILE A 26 7.98 12.01 0.65
C ILE A 26 6.71 11.89 -0.18
N ILE A 27 6.19 13.00 -0.71
CA ILE A 27 5.02 13.01 -1.60
C ILE A 27 5.32 12.31 -2.94
N ASN A 28 6.53 12.45 -3.48
CA ASN A 28 6.90 11.78 -4.72
C ASN A 28 7.10 10.28 -4.48
N ALA A 29 7.68 9.90 -3.34
CA ALA A 29 7.76 8.50 -2.92
C ALA A 29 6.35 7.89 -2.74
N PHE A 30 5.41 8.64 -2.16
CA PHE A 30 4.03 8.21 -2.00
C PHE A 30 3.30 8.06 -3.33
N LYS A 31 3.48 8.99 -4.27
CA LYS A 31 2.96 8.87 -5.65
C LYS A 31 3.50 7.61 -6.35
N ALA A 32 4.80 7.32 -6.19
CA ALA A 32 5.41 6.13 -6.77
C ALA A 32 4.80 4.83 -6.20
N ILE A 33 4.53 4.79 -4.88
CA ILE A 33 3.83 3.67 -4.25
C ILE A 33 2.41 3.51 -4.76
N ILE A 34 1.64 4.60 -4.86
CA ILE A 34 0.27 4.52 -5.38
C ILE A 34 0.29 3.99 -6.82
N GLY A 35 1.26 4.46 -7.62
CA GLY A 35 1.47 3.98 -8.98
C GLY A 35 1.82 2.49 -9.05
N SER A 36 2.68 2.00 -8.15
CA SER A 36 3.03 0.58 -8.10
C SER A 36 1.88 -0.30 -7.61
N ASP A 37 1.09 0.15 -6.62
CA ASP A 37 -0.11 -0.54 -6.16
C ASP A 37 -1.17 -0.59 -7.27
N PHE A 38 -1.33 0.48 -8.05
CA PHE A 38 -2.22 0.51 -9.20
C PHE A 38 -1.75 -0.47 -10.29
N ALA A 39 -0.46 -0.45 -10.64
CA ALA A 39 0.11 -1.36 -11.62
C ALA A 39 -0.04 -2.83 -11.19
N LYS A 40 0.14 -3.12 -9.89
CA LYS A 40 -0.11 -4.46 -9.31
C LYS A 40 -1.55 -4.89 -9.51
N LEU A 41 -2.54 -4.05 -9.20
CA LEU A 41 -3.96 -4.37 -9.40
C LEU A 41 -4.32 -4.55 -10.88
N VAL A 42 -3.74 -3.75 -11.78
CA VAL A 42 -3.91 -3.92 -13.23
C VAL A 42 -3.32 -5.26 -13.68
N PHE A 43 -2.13 -5.61 -13.19
CA PHE A 43 -1.51 -6.90 -13.49
C PHE A 43 -2.34 -8.09 -12.99
N GLU A 44 -2.84 -8.00 -11.74
CA GLU A 44 -3.74 -9.00 -11.17
C GLU A 44 -5.03 -9.12 -11.97
N THR A 45 -5.66 -8.02 -12.38
CA THR A 45 -6.88 -8.07 -13.20
C THR A 45 -6.65 -8.70 -14.57
N VAL A 46 -5.62 -8.29 -15.30
CA VAL A 46 -5.31 -8.81 -16.65
C VAL A 46 -4.97 -10.30 -16.60
N ILE A 47 -4.15 -10.72 -15.63
CA ILE A 47 -3.75 -12.12 -15.51
C ILE A 47 -4.89 -12.97 -14.97
N LEU A 48 -5.58 -12.56 -13.90
CA LEU A 48 -6.68 -13.35 -13.32
C LEU A 48 -7.84 -13.47 -14.30
N ALA A 49 -8.11 -12.44 -15.11
CA ALA A 49 -9.14 -12.50 -16.17
C ALA A 49 -8.74 -13.47 -17.28
N ASN A 50 -7.50 -13.40 -17.77
CA ASN A 50 -7.11 -14.17 -18.96
C ASN A 50 -6.70 -15.62 -18.66
N SER A 51 -6.06 -15.88 -17.52
CA SER A 51 -5.43 -17.18 -17.31
C SER A 51 -6.34 -18.21 -16.62
N TRP A 52 -7.26 -17.78 -15.76
CA TRP A 52 -7.97 -18.72 -14.86
C TRP A 52 -9.46 -18.89 -15.20
N GLY A 53 -10.05 -18.06 -16.08
CA GLY A 53 -11.46 -18.15 -16.48
C GLY A 53 -12.45 -18.08 -15.31
N TYR A 54 -11.95 -17.75 -14.12
CA TYR A 54 -12.62 -17.72 -12.84
C TYR A 54 -12.33 -16.35 -12.23
N PHE A 55 -12.87 -15.31 -12.84
CA PHE A 55 -12.99 -14.02 -12.18
C PHE A 55 -14.09 -14.16 -11.13
N GLY A 56 -13.74 -14.81 -10.02
CA GLY A 56 -14.67 -15.04 -8.93
C GLY A 56 -15.13 -13.71 -8.35
N VAL A 57 -16.35 -13.69 -7.82
CA VAL A 57 -16.93 -12.48 -7.17
C VAL A 57 -15.98 -11.89 -6.12
N ILE A 58 -15.23 -12.73 -5.41
CA ILE A 58 -14.24 -12.32 -4.39
C ILE A 58 -13.06 -11.54 -5.01
N SER A 59 -12.52 -11.97 -6.15
CA SER A 59 -11.41 -11.24 -6.80
C SER A 59 -11.90 -9.92 -7.38
N LEU A 60 -13.12 -9.89 -7.91
CA LEU A 60 -13.74 -8.65 -8.40
C LEU A 60 -13.95 -7.66 -7.27
N ILE A 61 -14.49 -8.09 -6.12
CA ILE A 61 -14.62 -7.24 -4.92
C ILE A 61 -13.26 -6.72 -4.45
N HIS A 62 -12.24 -7.57 -4.41
CA HIS A 62 -10.90 -7.15 -4.01
C HIS A 62 -10.36 -6.05 -4.92
N VAL A 63 -10.45 -6.23 -6.23
CA VAL A 63 -10.00 -5.26 -7.23
C VAL A 63 -10.77 -3.95 -7.12
N THR A 64 -12.11 -3.99 -7.03
CA THR A 64 -12.93 -2.77 -6.98
C THR A 64 -12.67 -1.97 -5.72
N VAL A 65 -12.58 -2.62 -4.56
CA VAL A 65 -12.24 -1.98 -3.29
C VAL A 65 -10.80 -1.42 -3.33
N GLY A 66 -9.85 -2.15 -3.90
CA GLY A 66 -8.48 -1.70 -4.09
C GLY A 66 -8.39 -0.43 -4.95
N LEU A 67 -9.05 -0.43 -6.11
CA LEU A 67 -9.12 0.72 -7.01
C LEU A 67 -9.78 1.93 -6.34
N PHE A 68 -10.84 1.71 -5.55
CA PHE A 68 -11.50 2.77 -4.80
C PHE A 68 -10.56 3.43 -3.78
N PHE A 69 -9.79 2.66 -3.01
CA PHE A 69 -8.83 3.22 -2.05
C PHE A 69 -7.63 3.90 -2.72
N ILE A 70 -7.18 3.40 -3.87
CA ILE A 70 -6.19 4.08 -4.70
C ILE A 70 -6.73 5.42 -5.20
N PHE A 71 -7.96 5.45 -5.70
CA PHE A 71 -8.60 6.69 -6.15
C PHE A 71 -8.71 7.72 -5.01
N LEU A 72 -9.11 7.30 -3.81
CA LEU A 72 -9.11 8.17 -2.62
C LEU A 72 -7.71 8.69 -2.29
N SER A 73 -6.68 7.88 -2.47
CA SER A 73 -5.29 8.28 -2.22
C SER A 73 -4.78 9.27 -3.26
N ILE A 74 -5.15 9.11 -4.54
CA ILE A 74 -4.87 10.11 -5.59
C ILE A 74 -5.59 11.41 -5.29
N LEU A 75 -6.88 11.34 -4.91
CA LEU A 75 -7.66 12.51 -4.51
C LEU A 75 -7.08 13.20 -3.29
N SER A 76 -6.52 12.43 -2.34
CA SER A 76 -5.79 12.96 -1.19
C SER A 76 -4.61 13.80 -1.61
N VAL A 77 -3.80 13.29 -2.55
CA VAL A 77 -2.63 14.01 -3.06
C VAL A 77 -3.04 15.29 -3.77
N TYR A 78 -4.11 15.24 -4.58
CA TYR A 78 -4.61 16.40 -5.31
C TYR A 78 -5.24 17.48 -4.40
N LYS A 79 -6.01 17.07 -3.39
CA LYS A 79 -6.69 17.99 -2.44
C LYS A 79 -5.86 18.30 -1.19
N GLU A 80 -4.69 17.68 -1.05
CA GLU A 80 -3.81 17.76 0.11
C GLU A 80 -4.49 17.40 1.45
N ARG A 81 -5.39 16.40 1.42
CA ARG A 81 -6.19 15.99 2.58
C ARG A 81 -5.78 14.64 3.11
N TYR A 82 -5.07 14.61 4.25
CA TYR A 82 -4.58 13.38 4.87
C TYR A 82 -5.67 12.36 5.24
N ILE A 83 -6.91 12.81 5.54
CA ILE A 83 -8.02 11.93 5.94
C ILE A 83 -8.33 10.89 4.85
N LEU A 84 -8.17 11.28 3.57
CA LEU A 84 -8.45 10.41 2.43
C LEU A 84 -7.38 9.31 2.23
N ILE A 85 -6.26 9.37 2.95
CA ILE A 85 -5.20 8.35 2.94
C ILE A 85 -5.52 7.22 3.93
N ILE A 86 -6.31 7.48 4.97
CA ILE A 86 -6.61 6.52 6.05
C ILE A 86 -7.19 5.19 5.51
N PRO A 87 -8.10 5.18 4.53
CA PRO A 87 -8.61 3.93 3.97
C PRO A 87 -7.51 3.04 3.37
N LEU A 88 -6.49 3.62 2.72
CA LEU A 88 -5.34 2.88 2.20
C LEU A 88 -4.52 2.24 3.34
N VAL A 89 -4.32 2.97 4.45
CA VAL A 89 -3.64 2.43 5.64
C VAL A 89 -4.38 1.22 6.19
N ILE A 90 -5.71 1.30 6.31
CA ILE A 90 -6.55 0.19 6.78
C ILE A 90 -6.42 -1.03 5.85
N LEU A 91 -6.47 -0.82 4.53
CA LEU A 91 -6.29 -1.89 3.55
C LEU A 91 -4.94 -2.58 3.74
N LYS A 92 -3.86 -1.81 3.89
CA LYS A 92 -2.50 -2.35 4.02
C LYS A 92 -2.29 -3.12 5.33
N PHE A 93 -2.94 -2.70 6.43
CA PHE A 93 -2.98 -3.50 7.66
C PHE A 93 -3.75 -4.81 7.48
N ALA A 94 -4.88 -4.80 6.76
CA ALA A 94 -5.63 -6.01 6.46
C ALA A 94 -4.82 -6.98 5.58
N GLU A 95 -4.11 -6.48 4.57
CA GLU A 95 -3.20 -7.28 3.76
C GLU A 95 -2.08 -7.91 4.60
N LEU A 96 -1.44 -7.14 5.49
CA LEU A 96 -0.42 -7.66 6.41
C LEU A 96 -0.97 -8.77 7.31
N PHE A 97 -2.17 -8.58 7.87
CA PHE A 97 -2.82 -9.59 8.69
C PHE A 97 -3.02 -10.89 7.91
N ILE A 98 -3.53 -10.82 6.69
CA ILE A 98 -3.70 -11.99 5.81
C ILE A 98 -2.35 -12.68 5.57
N TYR A 99 -1.31 -11.94 5.21
CA TYR A 99 0.01 -12.54 4.94
C TYR A 99 0.59 -13.23 6.19
N ILE A 100 0.52 -12.59 7.36
CA ILE A 100 0.98 -13.18 8.62
C ILE A 100 0.17 -14.44 8.95
N SER A 101 -1.17 -14.38 8.86
CA SER A 101 -2.03 -15.55 9.10
C SER A 101 -1.72 -16.70 8.13
N THR A 102 -1.43 -16.40 6.86
CA THR A 102 -1.06 -17.44 5.89
C THR A 102 0.29 -18.08 6.21
N ILE A 103 1.31 -17.32 6.65
CA ILE A 103 2.59 -17.89 7.08
C ILE A 103 2.39 -18.80 8.29
N ILE A 104 1.61 -18.38 9.29
CA ILE A 104 1.31 -19.19 10.47
C ILE A 104 0.62 -20.49 10.06
N LEU A 105 -0.40 -20.40 9.19
CA LEU A 105 -1.11 -21.57 8.69
C LEU A 105 -0.18 -22.53 7.94
N LEU A 106 0.68 -22.02 7.05
CA LEU A 106 1.67 -22.82 6.33
C LEU A 106 2.66 -23.48 7.30
N GLY A 107 3.15 -22.73 8.29
CA GLY A 107 4.05 -23.24 9.32
C GLY A 107 3.43 -24.40 10.12
N ILE A 108 2.20 -24.22 10.60
CA ILE A 108 1.46 -25.28 11.33
C ILE A 108 1.29 -26.52 10.45
N LEU A 109 0.87 -26.34 9.18
CA LEU A 109 0.69 -27.46 8.25
C LEU A 109 2.01 -28.19 7.93
N LEU A 110 3.15 -27.50 7.92
CA LEU A 110 4.46 -28.13 7.75
C LEU A 110 4.90 -28.89 9.00
N CYS A 111 4.63 -28.36 10.19
CA CYS A 111 4.98 -28.99 11.48
C CYS A 111 4.20 -30.28 11.77
N ILE A 112 2.96 -30.40 11.28
CA ILE A 112 2.11 -31.60 11.45
C ILE A 112 2.65 -32.82 10.64
N GLY A 113 3.66 -32.63 9.77
CA GLY A 113 4.31 -33.71 9.04
C GLY A 113 3.48 -34.21 7.85
N SER A 114 3.37 -35.54 7.69
CA SER A 114 2.79 -36.15 6.48
C SER A 114 1.31 -35.81 6.26
N SER A 115 0.52 -35.70 7.34
CA SER A 115 -0.90 -35.31 7.28
C SER A 115 -1.09 -33.86 6.83
N GLY A 116 -0.26 -32.94 7.33
CA GLY A 116 -0.32 -31.53 6.95
C GLY A 116 0.11 -31.31 5.49
N LYS A 117 1.12 -32.04 5.00
CA LYS A 117 1.51 -32.05 3.58
C LYS A 117 0.38 -32.51 2.65
N LYS A 118 -0.43 -33.50 3.05
CA LYS A 118 -1.61 -33.95 2.28
C LYS A 118 -2.68 -32.86 2.17
N TRP A 119 -2.98 -32.18 3.29
CA TRP A 119 -3.92 -31.06 3.31
C TRP A 119 -3.44 -29.89 2.46
N LEU A 120 -2.15 -29.56 2.57
CA LEU A 120 -1.54 -28.52 1.77
C LEU A 120 -1.61 -28.84 0.28
N ARG A 121 -1.30 -30.07 -0.12
CA ARG A 121 -1.45 -30.53 -1.50
C ARG A 121 -2.90 -30.40 -1.98
N LYS A 122 -3.89 -30.72 -1.13
CA LYS A 122 -5.31 -30.58 -1.45
C LYS A 122 -5.71 -29.10 -1.64
N LEU A 123 -5.24 -28.20 -0.78
CA LEU A 123 -5.44 -26.75 -0.89
C LEU A 123 -4.80 -26.18 -2.16
N LEU A 124 -3.56 -26.60 -2.44
CA LEU A 124 -2.81 -26.19 -3.62
C LEU A 124 -3.46 -26.69 -4.91
N LEU A 125 -3.85 -27.96 -4.98
CA LEU A 125 -4.55 -28.51 -6.15
C LEU A 125 -5.96 -27.93 -6.32
N TRP A 126 -6.62 -27.54 -5.22
CA TRP A 126 -7.89 -26.83 -5.31
C TRP A 126 -7.73 -25.44 -5.93
N LYS A 127 -6.67 -24.71 -5.56
CA LYS A 127 -6.38 -23.36 -6.09
C LYS A 127 -5.71 -23.39 -7.47
N LEU A 128 -4.88 -24.40 -7.74
CA LEU A 128 -4.04 -24.55 -8.93
C LEU A 128 -4.47 -25.77 -9.74
N ARG A 129 -5.78 -25.92 -9.95
CA ARG A 129 -6.41 -27.11 -10.55
C ARG A 129 -5.86 -27.49 -11.93
N ARG A 130 -5.09 -26.61 -12.58
CA ARG A 130 -4.47 -26.80 -13.92
C ARG A 130 -2.96 -27.01 -13.91
N LEU A 131 -2.28 -26.92 -12.77
CA LEU A 131 -0.83 -27.05 -12.70
C LEU A 131 -0.46 -28.48 -12.30
N GLU A 132 -0.18 -29.33 -13.29
CA GLU A 132 0.42 -30.65 -13.10
C GLU A 132 1.92 -30.49 -12.81
N TYR A 133 2.28 -30.26 -11.53
CA TYR A 133 3.70 -30.23 -11.14
C TYR A 133 4.11 -31.45 -10.31
N PRO A 134 5.21 -32.13 -10.69
CA PRO A 134 5.75 -33.27 -9.95
C PRO A 134 6.39 -32.89 -8.60
N ASP A 135 6.83 -31.63 -8.41
CA ASP A 135 7.57 -31.19 -7.21
C ASP A 135 6.79 -30.25 -6.28
N LEU A 136 5.65 -30.72 -5.76
CA LEU A 136 4.82 -30.00 -4.78
C LEU A 136 5.49 -29.81 -3.40
N ASN A 137 6.66 -30.42 -3.16
CA ASN A 137 7.35 -30.37 -1.88
C ASN A 137 8.08 -29.04 -1.63
N ILE A 138 8.55 -28.34 -2.68
CA ILE A 138 9.28 -27.06 -2.57
C ILE A 138 8.33 -25.86 -2.54
N PHE A 139 7.18 -26.00 -3.20
CA PHE A 139 6.14 -24.98 -3.30
C PHE A 139 5.73 -24.29 -1.97
N PRO A 140 5.59 -24.98 -0.82
CA PRO A 140 5.21 -24.36 0.44
C PRO A 140 6.27 -23.38 0.95
N TYR A 141 7.55 -23.72 0.78
CA TYR A 141 8.67 -22.86 1.16
C TYR A 141 8.74 -21.63 0.25
N LEU A 142 8.49 -21.80 -1.05
CA LEU A 142 8.40 -20.69 -2.00
C LEU A 142 7.24 -19.75 -1.64
N LEU A 143 6.07 -20.29 -1.27
CA LEU A 143 4.95 -19.48 -0.77
C LEU A 143 5.30 -18.71 0.50
N ILE A 144 5.98 -19.33 1.47
CA ILE A 144 6.43 -18.63 2.69
C ILE A 144 7.36 -17.48 2.32
N LEU A 145 8.36 -17.71 1.46
CA LEU A 145 9.28 -16.68 1.00
C LEU A 145 8.54 -15.52 0.31
N MET A 146 7.60 -15.82 -0.59
CA MET A 146 6.78 -14.81 -1.24
C MET A 146 5.96 -13.99 -0.23
N ASN A 147 5.35 -14.63 0.78
CA ASN A 147 4.60 -13.92 1.81
C ASN A 147 5.50 -13.02 2.66
N ILE A 148 6.73 -13.45 2.98
CA ILE A 148 7.71 -12.60 3.70
C ILE A 148 8.05 -11.35 2.87
N LEU A 149 8.29 -11.51 1.56
CA LEU A 149 8.55 -10.39 0.67
C LEU A 149 7.34 -9.44 0.60
N PHE A 150 6.12 -9.98 0.50
CA PHE A 150 4.90 -9.16 0.51
C PHE A 150 4.73 -8.40 1.83
N ILE A 151 5.02 -9.03 2.96
CA ILE A 151 5.03 -8.37 4.27
C ILE A 151 6.02 -7.20 4.29
N ALA A 152 7.26 -7.41 3.84
CA ALA A 152 8.27 -6.37 3.77
C ALA A 152 7.82 -5.19 2.89
N THR A 153 7.27 -5.48 1.71
CA THR A 153 6.74 -4.43 0.81
C THR A 153 5.58 -3.66 1.43
N ASN A 154 4.66 -4.32 2.15
CA ASN A 154 3.53 -3.64 2.76
C ASN A 154 3.90 -2.83 3.99
N PHE A 155 4.85 -3.29 4.80
CA PHE A 155 5.44 -2.46 5.86
C PHE A 155 6.11 -1.22 5.28
N HIS A 156 6.82 -1.39 4.18
CA HIS A 156 7.47 -0.29 3.48
C HIS A 156 6.44 0.74 2.95
N THR A 157 5.36 0.27 2.34
CA THR A 157 4.23 1.10 1.89
C THR A 157 3.56 1.83 3.05
N LEU A 158 3.28 1.15 4.17
CA LEU A 158 2.71 1.77 5.37
C LEU A 158 3.62 2.87 5.92
N PHE A 159 4.92 2.62 5.98
CA PHE A 159 5.88 3.61 6.48
C PHE A 159 5.82 4.91 5.69
N ILE A 160 5.86 4.85 4.35
CA ILE A 160 5.75 6.05 3.50
C ILE A 160 4.37 6.70 3.64
N THR A 161 3.31 5.90 3.68
CA THR A 161 1.93 6.40 3.80
C THR A 161 1.72 7.16 5.11
N ILE A 162 2.21 6.63 6.23
CA ILE A 162 2.15 7.28 7.56
C ILE A 162 2.97 8.57 7.57
N LYS A 163 4.18 8.56 7.01
CA LYS A 163 4.99 9.78 6.86
C LYS A 163 4.28 10.85 6.02
N THR A 164 3.56 10.44 4.97
CA THR A 164 2.77 11.35 4.12
C THR A 164 1.60 11.96 4.88
N ILE A 165 0.90 11.16 5.71
CA ILE A 165 -0.15 11.67 6.60
C ILE A 165 0.42 12.72 7.57
N TYR A 166 1.55 12.41 8.19
CA TYR A 166 2.21 13.33 9.12
C TYR A 166 2.63 14.62 8.43
N TYR A 167 3.18 14.52 7.21
CA TYR A 167 3.53 15.66 6.37
C TYR A 167 2.34 16.58 6.11
N TYR A 168 1.21 16.03 5.65
CA TYR A 168 0.02 16.84 5.38
C TYR A 168 -0.56 17.46 6.66
N LYS A 169 -0.51 16.75 7.79
CA LYS A 169 -0.95 17.28 9.08
C LYS A 169 -0.09 18.47 9.53
N GLN A 170 1.23 18.36 9.38
CA GLN A 170 2.14 19.47 9.69
C GLN A 170 1.95 20.65 8.74
N LYS A 171 1.82 20.40 7.43
CA LYS A 171 1.53 21.42 6.43
C LYS A 171 0.26 22.21 6.80
N ALA A 172 -0.85 21.51 7.08
CA ALA A 172 -2.11 22.14 7.46
C ALA A 172 -2.00 22.99 8.75
N MET A 173 -1.34 22.46 9.79
CA MET A 173 -1.14 23.20 11.05
C MET A 173 -0.34 24.49 10.81
N SER A 174 0.66 24.40 9.94
CA SER A 174 1.57 25.48 9.69
C SER A 174 0.94 26.61 8.86
N GLU A 175 0.11 26.27 7.87
CA GLU A 175 -0.72 27.23 7.14
C GLU A 175 -1.72 27.92 8.07
N TYR A 176 -2.31 27.17 8.99
CA TYR A 176 -3.22 27.72 10.00
C TYR A 176 -2.50 28.77 10.88
N LEU A 177 -1.32 28.44 11.41
CA LEU A 177 -0.52 29.38 12.23
C LEU A 177 -0.09 30.61 11.43
N TYR A 178 0.28 30.44 10.16
CA TYR A 178 0.65 31.55 9.28
C TYR A 178 -0.54 32.49 9.04
N ARG A 179 -1.70 31.95 8.68
CA ARG A 179 -2.94 32.74 8.50
C ARG A 179 -3.32 33.48 9.79
N ARG A 180 -3.23 32.80 10.94
CA ARG A 180 -3.52 33.41 12.25
C ARG A 180 -2.60 34.58 12.55
N ARG A 181 -1.29 34.45 12.33
CA ARG A 181 -0.33 35.55 12.51
C ARG A 181 -0.63 36.72 11.57
N LYS A 182 -0.97 36.45 10.31
CA LYS A 182 -1.32 37.49 9.33
C LYS A 182 -2.58 38.28 9.74
N ILE A 183 -3.59 37.60 10.30
CA ILE A 183 -4.81 38.25 10.81
C ILE A 183 -4.48 39.10 12.05
N LEU A 184 -3.64 38.59 12.96
CA LEU A 184 -3.27 39.30 14.19
C LEU A 184 -2.34 40.49 13.95
N ALA A 185 -1.59 40.49 12.85
CA ALA A 185 -0.58 41.52 12.56
C ALA A 185 -1.15 42.94 12.38
N SER A 186 -2.43 43.10 12.04
CA SER A 186 -3.07 44.42 11.96
C SER A 186 -3.59 44.94 13.32
N PHE A 187 -3.54 44.11 14.36
CA PHE A 187 -4.00 44.45 15.72
C PHE A 187 -2.85 44.69 16.71
N LEU A 188 -1.60 44.51 16.27
CA LEU A 188 -0.35 44.73 17.01
C LEU A 188 0.39 45.93 16.41
#